data_AF-A0A5T1T605-F1
#
_entry.id   AF-A0A5T1T605-F1
#
_cell.length_a   1.000
_cell.length_b   1.000
_cell.length_c   1.000
_cell.angle_alpha   90.00
_cell.angle_beta   90.00
_cell.angle_gamma   90.00
#
_symmetry.space_group_name_H-M   'P 1'
#
loop_
_entity.id
_entity.type
_entity.pdbx_description
1 polymer ?
#
loop_
_entity_poly.entity_id
_entity_poly.type
_entity_poly.pdbx_seq_one_letter_code
_entity_poly.pdbx_strand_id
1 'polypeptide(L)' 'FFHKIVFDETRKVQRTKEEAIENALWHLSMNKITTSKEAVSSFVENDIIETIESKIKLLIINNL' A
#
# COMPACT_ATOMS: atom_id res chain seq x y z
N PHE A 1 11.83 25.96 -16.23
CA PHE A 1 12.90 25.07 -15.69
C PHE A 1 12.27 24.13 -14.66
N PHE A 2 12.80 22.93 -14.41
CA PHE A 2 12.23 22.04 -13.38
C PHE A 2 13.31 21.47 -12.46
N HIS A 3 12.94 21.26 -11.20
CA HIS A 3 13.77 20.56 -10.21
C HIS A 3 13.15 19.19 -9.93
N LYS A 4 13.99 18.17 -9.80
CA LYS A 4 13.58 16.80 -9.48
C LYS A 4 14.32 16.31 -8.26
N ILE A 5 13.57 15.75 -7.31
CA ILE A 5 14.12 15.06 -6.14
C ILE A 5 13.47 13.68 -6.08
N VAL A 6 14.28 12.65 -5.84
CA VAL A 6 13.80 11.28 -5.60
C VAL A 6 14.21 10.90 -4.20
N PHE A 7 13.27 10.44 -3.40
CA PHE A 7 13.50 10.01 -2.03
C PHE A 7 13.02 8.56 -1.86
N ASP A 8 13.81 7.83 -1.09
CA ASP A 8 13.43 6.53 -0.55
C ASP A 8 12.59 6.77 0.71
N GLU A 9 11.47 6.06 0.79
CA GLU A 9 10.53 6.16 1.89
C GLU A 9 10.26 4.76 2.44
N THR A 10 10.38 4.62 3.75
CA THR A 10 10.00 3.42 4.48
C THR A 10 9.14 3.85 5.65
N ARG A 11 7.91 3.34 5.73
CA ARG A 11 7.01 3.58 6.85
C ARG A 11 6.47 2.29 7.41
N LYS A 12 6.21 2.29 8.71
CA LYS A 12 5.44 1.25 9.38
C LYS A 12 4.01 1.75 9.59
N VAL A 13 3.04 0.95 9.18
CA VAL A 13 1.62 1.26 9.34
C VAL A 13 0.98 0.13 10.14
N GLN A 14 0.40 0.48 11.27
CA GLN A 14 -0.43 -0.44 12.02
C GLN A 14 -1.82 -0.48 11.37
N ARG A 15 -2.29 -1.69 11.08
CA ARG A 15 -3.60 -1.94 10.49
C ARG A 15 -4.37 -2.89 11.38
N THR A 16 -5.66 -2.60 11.54
CA THR A 16 -6.58 -3.58 12.08
C THR A 16 -6.64 -4.81 11.18
N LYS A 17 -7.02 -5.95 11.74
CA LYS A 17 -7.29 -7.17 10.97
C LYS A 17 -8.21 -6.91 9.76
N GLU A 18 -9.24 -6.10 9.95
CA GLU A 18 -10.23 -5.77 8.93
C GLU A 18 -9.62 -4.98 7.77
N GLU A 19 -8.86 -3.92 8.07
CA GLU A 19 -8.14 -3.13 7.06
C GLU A 19 -7.11 -3.96 6.29
N ALA A 20 -6.46 -4.91 6.97
CA ALA A 20 -5.53 -5.83 6.32
C ALA A 20 -6.23 -6.78 5.34
N ILE A 21 -7.41 -7.29 5.69
CA ILE A 21 -8.25 -8.14 4.82
C ILE A 21 -8.74 -7.33 3.61
N GLU A 22 -9.24 -6.10 3.82
CA GLU A 22 -9.67 -5.22 2.73
C GLU A 22 -8.52 -4.88 1.78
N ASN A 23 -7.33 -4.58 2.31
CA ASN A 23 -6.14 -4.32 1.50
C ASN A 23 -5.76 -5.53 0.65
N ALA A 24 -5.76 -6.73 1.24
CA ALA A 24 -5.47 -7.97 0.52
C ALA A 24 -6.51 -8.25 -0.58
N LEU A 25 -7.80 -8.09 -0.30
CA LEU A 25 -8.87 -8.22 -1.29
C LEU A 25 -8.71 -7.23 -2.44
N TRP A 26 -8.40 -5.97 -2.14
CA TRP A 26 -8.13 -4.95 -3.15
C TRP A 26 -6.97 -5.37 -4.07
N HIS A 27 -5.84 -5.81 -3.51
CA HIS A 27 -4.70 -6.29 -4.29
C HIS A 27 -5.03 -7.51 -5.16
N LEU A 28 -5.77 -8.49 -4.64
CA LEU A 28 -6.20 -9.67 -5.42
C LEU A 28 -7.09 -9.26 -6.59
N SER A 29 -8.02 -8.32 -6.37
CA SER A 29 -8.90 -7.80 -7.42
C SER A 29 -8.12 -7.10 -8.54
N MET A 30 -7.10 -6.30 -8.20
CA MET A 30 -6.22 -5.63 -9.18
C MET A 30 -5.46 -6.64 -10.06
N ASN A 31 -5.21 -7.84 -9.54
CA ASN A 31 -4.60 -8.95 -10.25
C ASN A 31 -5.62 -9.88 -10.92
N LYS A 32 -6.90 -9.48 -11.00
CA LYS A 32 -8.02 -10.24 -11.59
C LYS A 32 -8.28 -11.58 -10.89
N ILE A 33 -7.92 -11.69 -9.62
CA ILE A 33 -8.20 -12.87 -8.78
C ILE A 33 -9.44 -12.56 -7.94
N THR A 34 -10.52 -13.31 -8.17
CA THR A 34 -11.75 -13.20 -7.37
C THR A 34 -11.69 -14.20 -6.21
N THR A 35 -11.87 -13.70 -4.99
CA THR A 35 -11.97 -14.52 -3.78
C THR A 35 -12.99 -13.94 -2.83
N SER A 36 -13.45 -14.72 -1.85
CA SER A 36 -14.34 -14.23 -0.80
C SER A 36 -13.54 -13.65 0.36
N LYS A 37 -14.20 -12.80 1.16
CA LYS A 37 -13.61 -12.23 2.37
C LYS A 37 -13.26 -13.32 3.38
N GLU A 38 -14.14 -14.31 3.54
CA GLU A 38 -13.94 -15.45 4.45
C GLU A 38 -12.69 -16.24 4.10
N ALA A 39 -12.43 -16.44 2.80
CA ALA A 39 -11.23 -17.12 2.32
C ALA A 39 -9.96 -16.33 2.66
N VAL A 40 -10.00 -15.00 2.66
CA VAL A 40 -8.84 -14.15 3.02
C VAL A 40 -8.68 -14.02 4.53
N SER A 41 -9.78 -13.95 5.28
CA SER A 41 -9.80 -13.80 6.74
C SER A 41 -9.06 -14.92 7.47
N SER A 42 -8.97 -16.12 6.90
CA SER A 42 -8.22 -17.24 7.49
C SER A 42 -6.70 -17.02 7.48
N PHE A 43 -6.19 -16.11 6.65
CA PHE A 43 -4.77 -15.77 6.56
C PHE A 43 -4.36 -14.59 7.43
N VAL A 44 -5.32 -13.88 8.03
CA VAL A 44 -5.06 -12.70 8.88
C VAL A 44 -5.61 -12.98 10.27
N GLU A 45 -4.74 -13.37 11.20
CA GLU A 45 -5.17 -13.77 12.54
C GLU A 45 -5.50 -12.56 13.43
N ASN A 46 -4.65 -11.54 13.41
CA ASN A 46 -4.69 -10.37 14.29
C ASN A 46 -4.41 -9.08 13.50
N ASP A 47 -4.44 -7.95 14.21
CA ASP A 47 -3.89 -6.69 13.72
C ASP A 47 -2.42 -6.87 13.31
N ILE A 48 -2.03 -6.18 12.25
CA ILE A 48 -0.70 -6.32 11.65
C ILE A 48 0.04 -4.98 11.63
N ILE A 49 1.37 -5.05 11.62
CA ILE A 49 2.23 -3.92 11.29
C ILE A 49 2.82 -4.20 9.90
N GLU A 50 2.41 -3.42 8.93
CA GLU A 50 2.94 -3.49 7.57
C GLU A 50 4.14 -2.55 7.43
N THR A 51 5.19 -3.00 6.76
CA THR A 51 6.27 -2.13 6.31
C THR A 51 6.05 -1.81 4.85
N ILE A 52 5.84 -0.53 4.55
CA ILE A 52 5.66 -0.02 3.20
C ILE A 52 6.98 0.61 2.79
N GLU A 53 7.52 0.15 1.66
CA GLU A 53 8.74 0.69 1.05
C GLU A 53 8.39 1.29 -0.31
N SER A 54 8.77 2.54 -0.50
CA SER A 54 8.38 3.35 -1.65
C SER A 54 9.57 4.15 -2.19
N LYS A 55 9.61 4.39 -3.51
CA LYS A 55 10.40 5.47 -4.11
C LYS A 55 9.47 6.57 -4.56
N ILE A 56 9.58 7.75 -3.96
CA ILE A 56 8.73 8.88 -4.28
C ILE A 56 9.56 9.89 -5.08
N LYS A 57 8.99 10.36 -6.19
CA LYS A 57 9.60 11.36 -7.07
C LYS A 57 8.81 12.66 -6.97
N LEU A 58 9.44 13.71 -6.45
CA LEU A 58 8.89 15.06 -6.45
C LEU A 58 9.43 15.83 -7.65
N LEU A 59 8.51 16.38 -8.45
CA LEU A 59 8.79 17.26 -9.58
C LEU A 59 8.30 18.66 -9.22
N ILE A 60 9.22 19.63 -9.19
CA ILE A 60 8.92 21.04 -8.95
C ILE A 60 9.07 21.76 -10.29
N ILE A 61 7.95 22.19 -10.86
CA ILE A 61 7.90 22.86 -12.15
C ILE A 61 7.83 24.38 -11.89
N ASN A 62 8.85 25.12 -12.32
CA ASN A 62 8.81 26.58 -12.34
C ASN A 62 8.28 27.04 -13.70
N ASN A 63 7.09 27.65 -13.70
CA ASN A 63 6.42 28.23 -14.86
C ASN A 63 6.78 29.72 -15.08
N LEU A 64 7.95 30.15 -14.61
CA LEU A 64 8.52 31.45 -14.97
C LEU A 64 9.09 31.42 -16.39
#